data_AF-A0A7Y8F712-F1
#
_entry.id   AF-A0A7Y8F712-F1
#
_cell.length_a   1.000
_cell.length_b   1.000
_cell.length_c   1.000
_cell.angle_alpha   90.00
_cell.angle_beta   90.00
_cell.angle_gamma   90.00
#
_symmetry.space_group_name_H-M   'P 1'
#
loop_
_entity.id
_entity.type
_entity.pdbx_description
1 polymer ?
#
loop_
_entity_poly.entity_id
_entity_poly.type
_entity_poly.pdbx_seq_one_letter_code
_entity_poly.pdbx_strand_id
1 'polypeptide(L)'
;MTAQAGRFGNAIARVTPGTAQRAQVIQQRTQQANLATHPEGWNRLNAAKQAVHSPGTNREGASILNESASKLFERHAGLGQTVAGTRGAPGFRERITEPGRVIGQVVDRAGNAQATDSAIVHYSRTGYHIVPSNPSGNPMFFPVP
;
A
#
# COMPACT_ATOMS: atom_id res chain seq x y z
N MET A 1 57.26 -2.13 -27.52
CA MET A 1 56.53 -2.41 -26.27
C MET A 1 55.37 -1.43 -26.19
N THR A 2 54.17 -1.89 -26.53
CA THR A 2 52.98 -1.04 -26.72
C THR A 2 52.11 -1.15 -25.49
N ALA A 3 51.95 -0.07 -24.71
CA ALA A 3 51.04 -0.04 -23.57
C ALA A 3 49.66 0.44 -24.05
N GLN A 4 48.67 -0.45 -23.95
CA GLN A 4 47.28 -0.24 -24.32
C GLN A 4 46.54 0.38 -23.11
N ALA A 5 46.08 1.62 -23.26
CA ALA A 5 45.28 2.30 -22.25
C ALA A 5 43.86 1.70 -22.19
N GLY A 6 43.58 0.94 -21.14
CA GLY A 6 42.25 0.41 -20.83
C GLY A 6 41.32 1.53 -20.34
N ARG A 7 40.40 1.97 -21.21
CA ARG A 7 39.23 2.77 -20.82
C ARG A 7 38.20 1.86 -20.16
N PHE A 8 38.24 1.74 -18.83
CA PHE A 8 37.10 1.22 -18.08
C PHE A 8 36.09 2.36 -17.86
N GLY A 9 35.10 2.41 -18.74
CA GLY A 9 33.95 3.30 -18.61
C GLY A 9 33.12 2.90 -17.40
N ASN A 10 33.20 3.70 -16.34
CA ASN A 10 32.30 3.60 -15.20
C ASN A 10 30.96 4.23 -15.61
N ALA A 11 30.09 3.44 -16.24
CA ALA A 11 28.73 3.84 -16.58
C ALA A 11 27.88 3.85 -15.31
N ILE A 12 28.07 4.87 -14.47
CA ILE A 12 27.06 5.30 -13.53
C ILE A 12 25.88 5.76 -14.37
N ALA A 13 24.86 4.91 -14.49
CA ALA A 13 23.58 5.22 -15.10
C ALA A 13 22.99 6.43 -14.38
N ARG A 14 23.30 7.63 -14.87
CA ARG A 14 22.65 8.86 -14.44
C ARG A 14 21.22 8.75 -14.92
N VAL A 15 20.33 8.35 -14.02
CA VAL A 15 18.89 8.57 -14.21
C VAL A 15 18.73 10.06 -14.44
N THR A 16 18.42 10.47 -15.66
CA THR A 16 18.25 11.87 -16.02
C THR A 16 17.13 12.44 -15.13
N PRO A 17 17.34 13.55 -14.41
CA PRO A 17 16.37 14.09 -13.44
C PRO A 17 14.94 14.24 -14.02
N GLY A 18 14.85 14.52 -15.33
CA GLY A 18 13.57 14.66 -16.04
C GLY A 18 12.74 13.38 -16.17
N THR A 19 13.34 12.18 -16.16
CA THR A 19 12.58 10.92 -16.31
C THR A 19 11.88 10.55 -15.01
N ALA A 20 12.56 10.65 -13.87
CA ALA A 20 11.98 10.38 -12.56
C ALA A 20 10.86 11.38 -12.22
N GLN A 21 11.07 12.67 -12.52
CA GLN A 21 10.06 13.70 -12.28
C GLN A 21 8.81 13.50 -13.16
N ARG A 22 8.99 13.09 -14.43
CA ARG A 22 7.85 12.74 -15.31
C ARG A 22 7.09 11.52 -14.81
N ALA A 23 7.80 10.49 -14.34
CA ALA A 23 7.17 9.29 -13.78
C ALA A 23 6.32 9.63 -12.55
N GLN A 24 6.82 10.48 -11.65
CA GLN A 24 6.07 10.95 -10.48
C GLN A 24 4.81 11.71 -10.87
N VAL A 25 4.90 12.62 -11.85
CA VAL A 25 3.72 13.37 -12.33
C VAL A 25 2.69 12.44 -12.96
N ILE A 26 3.11 11.44 -13.74
CA ILE A 26 2.21 10.43 -14.31
C ILE A 26 1.53 9.65 -13.18
N GLN A 27 2.29 9.17 -12.20
CA GLN A 27 1.76 8.43 -11.06
C GLN A 27 0.73 9.25 -10.27
N GLN A 28 1.04 10.51 -9.96
CA GLN A 28 0.11 11.43 -9.27
C GLN A 28 -1.17 11.66 -10.09
N ARG A 29 -1.05 11.88 -11.40
CA ARG A 29 -2.20 12.07 -12.29
C ARG A 29 -3.06 10.82 -12.37
N THR A 30 -2.45 9.64 -12.47
CA THR A 30 -3.15 8.35 -12.46
C THR A 30 -3.87 8.14 -11.13
N GLN A 31 -3.21 8.43 -10.01
CA GLN A 31 -3.83 8.34 -8.69
C GLN A 31 -5.06 9.26 -8.59
N GLN A 32 -4.90 10.54 -8.95
CA GLN A 32 -5.99 11.52 -8.94
C GLN A 32 -7.14 11.10 -9.86
N ALA A 33 -6.84 10.63 -11.07
CA ALA A 33 -7.86 10.17 -12.01
C ALA A 33 -8.62 8.95 -11.47
N ASN A 34 -7.93 7.99 -10.86
CA ASN A 34 -8.55 6.81 -10.26
C ASN A 34 -9.40 7.19 -9.05
N LEU A 35 -8.92 8.07 -8.16
CA LEU A 35 -9.69 8.55 -7.01
C LEU A 35 -10.89 9.42 -7.43
N ALA A 36 -10.81 10.13 -8.56
CA ALA A 36 -11.93 10.92 -9.09
C ALA A 36 -13.09 10.06 -9.58
N THR A 37 -12.86 8.77 -9.87
CA THR A 37 -13.94 7.83 -10.18
C THR A 37 -14.70 7.35 -8.95
N HIS A 38 -14.16 7.57 -7.75
CA HIS A 38 -14.81 7.13 -6.53
C HIS A 38 -16.00 8.06 -6.18
N PRO A 39 -17.14 7.50 -5.75
CA PRO A 39 -18.20 8.30 -5.16
C PRO A 39 -17.67 9.16 -4.01
N GLU A 40 -18.15 10.40 -3.87
CA GLU A 40 -17.65 11.36 -2.88
C GLU A 40 -17.51 10.79 -1.45
N GLY A 41 -18.51 10.00 -1.03
CA GLY A 41 -18.55 9.36 0.28
C GLY A 41 -17.42 8.36 0.54
N TRP A 42 -16.69 7.91 -0.49
CA TRP A 42 -15.62 6.92 -0.37
C TRP A 42 -14.29 7.50 0.07
N ASN A 43 -14.09 8.81 -0.02
CA ASN A 43 -12.83 9.47 0.29
C ASN A 43 -12.73 9.90 1.78
N ARG A 44 -13.71 9.52 2.59
CA ARG A 44 -13.74 9.77 4.04
C ARG A 44 -13.34 8.51 4.80
N LEU A 45 -12.47 8.64 5.80
CA LEU A 45 -12.19 7.52 6.71
C LEU A 45 -13.44 7.18 7.53
N ASN A 46 -13.86 5.92 7.49
CA ASN A 46 -14.89 5.42 8.39
C ASN A 46 -14.25 5.05 9.74
N ALA A 47 -14.23 6.00 10.67
CA ALA A 47 -13.57 5.84 11.98
C ALA A 47 -14.09 4.63 12.78
N ALA A 48 -15.40 4.36 12.75
CA ALA A 48 -15.98 3.23 13.48
C ALA A 48 -15.50 1.88 12.94
N LYS A 49 -15.41 1.73 11.60
CA LYS A 49 -14.85 0.53 10.97
C LYS A 49 -13.35 0.47 11.07
N GLN A 50 -12.65 1.60 11.07
CA GLN A 50 -11.19 1.61 11.23
C GLN A 50 -10.77 1.28 12.66
N ALA A 51 -11.58 1.69 13.65
CA ALA A 51 -11.29 1.48 15.06
C ALA A 51 -11.04 0.00 15.37
N VAL A 52 -11.78 -0.94 14.77
CA VAL A 52 -11.61 -2.39 15.01
C VAL A 52 -10.27 -2.96 14.53
N HIS A 53 -9.49 -2.19 13.78
CA HIS A 53 -8.15 -2.53 13.31
C HIS A 53 -7.06 -1.66 13.97
N SER A 54 -7.39 -0.94 15.05
CA SER A 54 -6.42 -0.10 15.76
C SER A 54 -5.78 -0.89 16.91
N PRO A 55 -4.55 -0.55 17.33
CA PRO A 55 -3.95 -1.14 18.52
C PRO A 55 -4.84 -0.94 19.76
N GLY A 56 -5.02 -1.99 20.57
CA GLY A 56 -5.78 -1.91 21.82
C GLY A 56 -7.31 -2.00 21.71
N THR A 57 -7.86 -2.08 20.49
CA THR A 57 -9.29 -2.35 20.29
C THR A 57 -9.51 -3.85 20.14
N ASN A 58 -9.50 -4.55 21.28
CA ASN A 58 -9.65 -6.00 21.38
C ASN A 58 -10.93 -6.52 20.68
N ARG A 59 -10.78 -7.00 19.45
CA ARG A 59 -11.51 -8.18 18.97
C ARG A 59 -10.49 -9.29 18.81
N GLU A 60 -10.72 -10.40 19.51
CA GLU A 60 -9.95 -11.62 19.33
C GLU A 60 -9.94 -12.01 17.84
N GLY A 61 -8.76 -12.23 17.27
CA GLY A 61 -8.60 -12.54 15.84
C GLY A 61 -8.61 -11.33 14.89
N ALA A 62 -8.67 -10.09 15.37
CA ALA A 62 -8.60 -8.91 14.49
C ALA A 62 -7.17 -8.59 14.07
N SER A 63 -6.98 -8.35 12.77
CA SER A 63 -5.72 -7.84 12.23
C SER A 63 -5.53 -6.36 12.62
N ILE A 64 -4.33 -5.99 13.04
CA ILE A 64 -4.00 -4.68 13.59
C ILE A 64 -3.22 -3.85 12.56
N LEU A 65 -3.66 -2.64 12.32
CA LEU A 65 -2.95 -1.63 11.54
C LEU A 65 -2.18 -0.71 12.51
N ASN A 66 -0.85 -0.76 12.45
CA ASN A 66 0.01 0.06 13.31
C ASN A 66 0.24 1.46 12.73
N GLU A 67 -0.04 1.65 11.43
CA GLU A 67 0.08 2.93 10.75
C GLU A 67 -1.27 3.67 10.64
N SER A 68 -1.20 5.00 10.45
CA SER A 68 -2.38 5.81 10.14
C SER A 68 -3.02 5.38 8.81
N ALA A 69 -4.28 4.96 8.88
CA ALA A 69 -5.07 4.60 7.70
C ALA A 69 -5.17 5.75 6.69
N SER A 70 -5.34 7.00 7.15
CA SER A 70 -5.39 8.16 6.25
C SER A 70 -4.08 8.38 5.50
N LYS A 71 -2.93 8.24 6.18
CA LYS A 71 -1.62 8.37 5.52
C LYS A 71 -1.38 7.27 4.49
N LEU A 72 -1.78 6.03 4.79
CA LEU A 72 -1.70 4.93 3.82
C LEU A 72 -2.63 5.16 2.62
N PHE A 73 -3.83 5.68 2.89
CA PHE A 73 -4.78 6.04 1.84
C PHE A 73 -4.20 7.11 0.91
N GLU A 74 -3.69 8.22 1.47
CA GLU A 74 -3.09 9.31 0.70
C GLU A 74 -1.95 8.83 -0.21
N ARG A 75 -1.11 7.90 0.28
CA ARG A 75 0.04 7.40 -0.48
C ARG A 75 -0.31 6.38 -1.56
N HIS A 76 -1.32 5.53 -1.34
CA HIS A 76 -1.50 4.32 -2.16
C HIS A 76 -2.90 4.13 -2.74
N ALA A 77 -3.94 4.75 -2.19
CA ALA A 77 -5.29 4.60 -2.70
C ALA A 77 -5.37 5.12 -4.15
N GLY A 78 -6.08 4.40 -5.01
CA GLY A 78 -6.12 4.69 -6.43
C GLY A 78 -4.98 4.07 -7.24
N LEU A 79 -3.92 3.56 -6.60
CA LEU A 79 -2.78 2.90 -7.27
C LEU A 79 -2.70 1.41 -6.96
N GLY A 80 -3.56 0.91 -6.07
CA GLY A 80 -3.54 -0.48 -5.62
C GLY A 80 -3.99 -1.47 -6.68
N GLN A 81 -3.62 -2.73 -6.48
CA GLN A 81 -4.10 -3.85 -7.29
C GLN A 81 -5.57 -4.12 -6.98
N THR A 82 -6.43 -4.18 -7.99
CA THR A 82 -7.83 -4.58 -7.80
C THR A 82 -7.91 -5.99 -7.21
N VAL A 83 -8.58 -6.11 -6.06
CA VAL A 83 -8.85 -7.40 -5.39
C VAL A 83 -10.25 -7.89 -5.73
N ALA A 84 -11.22 -6.98 -5.79
CA ALA A 84 -12.61 -7.32 -6.07
C ALA A 84 -13.36 -6.12 -6.65
N GLY A 85 -14.39 -6.40 -7.45
CA GLY A 85 -15.29 -5.40 -8.02
C GLY A 85 -14.66 -4.53 -9.10
N THR A 86 -15.40 -3.51 -9.51
CA THR A 86 -15.00 -2.53 -10.53
C THR A 86 -14.74 -1.18 -9.88
N ARG A 87 -13.62 -0.53 -10.18
CA ARG A 87 -13.27 0.79 -9.63
C ARG A 87 -14.41 1.79 -9.89
N GLY A 88 -14.80 2.53 -8.85
CA GLY A 88 -15.95 3.45 -8.89
C GLY A 88 -17.32 2.80 -8.68
N ALA A 89 -17.42 1.47 -8.58
CA ALA A 89 -18.68 0.75 -8.37
C ALA A 89 -18.74 0.05 -6.99
N PRO A 90 -19.91 -0.03 -6.33
CA PRO A 90 -20.07 -0.68 -5.03
C PRO A 90 -19.41 -2.07 -4.96
N GLY A 91 -18.68 -2.32 -3.87
CA GLY A 91 -17.96 -3.58 -3.67
C GLY A 91 -16.52 -3.57 -4.18
N PHE A 92 -16.05 -2.48 -4.79
CA PHE A 92 -14.65 -2.31 -5.15
C PHE A 92 -13.73 -2.42 -3.93
N ARG A 93 -12.64 -3.17 -4.10
CA ARG A 93 -11.55 -3.32 -3.13
C ARG A 93 -10.23 -3.31 -3.87
N GLU A 94 -9.24 -2.63 -3.31
CA GLU A 94 -7.88 -2.67 -3.84
C GLU A 94 -6.88 -3.00 -2.75
N ARG A 95 -5.81 -3.68 -3.13
CA ARG A 95 -4.67 -4.00 -2.28
C ARG A 95 -3.60 -2.94 -2.46
N ILE A 96 -3.16 -2.38 -1.35
CA ILE A 96 -2.02 -1.47 -1.24
C ILE A 96 -0.87 -2.21 -0.56
N THR A 97 0.36 -1.92 -0.99
CA THR A 97 1.58 -2.50 -0.45
C THR A 97 2.61 -1.39 -0.22
N GLU A 98 3.33 -1.47 0.89
CA GLU A 98 4.43 -0.56 1.26
C GLU A 98 5.74 -1.37 1.40
N PRO A 99 6.46 -1.63 0.28
CA PRO A 99 7.60 -2.53 0.28
C PRO A 99 8.68 -2.11 1.28
N GLY A 100 9.15 -3.06 2.09
CA GLY A 100 10.22 -2.84 3.06
C GLY A 100 9.77 -2.17 4.37
N ARG A 101 8.47 -1.96 4.58
CA ARG A 101 7.93 -1.38 5.81
C ARG A 101 6.78 -2.21 6.36
N VAL A 102 6.87 -2.55 7.64
CA VAL A 102 5.76 -3.18 8.36
C VAL A 102 4.70 -2.12 8.66
N ILE A 103 3.49 -2.30 8.12
CA ILE A 103 2.35 -1.40 8.33
C ILE A 103 1.38 -1.92 9.39
N GLY A 104 1.49 -3.20 9.75
CA GLY A 104 0.60 -3.85 10.71
C GLY A 104 0.87 -5.34 10.85
N GLN A 105 -0.11 -6.03 11.41
CA GLN A 105 -0.10 -7.46 11.66
C GLN A 105 -1.43 -8.08 11.20
N VAL A 106 -1.34 -9.23 10.54
CA VAL A 106 -2.48 -10.07 10.18
C VAL A 106 -2.58 -11.19 11.20
N VAL A 107 -3.78 -11.42 11.74
CA VAL A 107 -4.04 -12.59 12.58
C VAL A 107 -4.62 -13.69 11.70
N ASP A 108 -3.96 -14.85 11.68
CA ASP A 108 -4.41 -16.02 10.92
C ASP A 108 -5.59 -16.75 11.63
N ARG A 109 -6.12 -17.81 11.00
CA ARG A 109 -7.22 -18.60 11.57
C ARG A 109 -6.83 -19.35 12.85
N ALA A 110 -5.53 -19.60 13.06
CA ALA A 110 -5.00 -20.24 14.25
C ALA A 110 -4.69 -19.22 15.38
N GLY A 111 -4.89 -17.93 15.14
CA GLY A 111 -4.64 -16.86 16.10
C GLY A 111 -3.20 -16.34 16.08
N ASN A 112 -2.35 -16.78 15.14
CA ASN A 112 -0.99 -16.29 15.04
C ASN A 112 -0.96 -14.92 14.36
N ALA A 113 -0.25 -13.97 14.96
CA ALA A 113 0.01 -12.66 14.37
C ALA A 113 1.24 -12.71 13.45
N GLN A 114 1.09 -12.27 12.21
CA GLN A 114 2.16 -12.15 11.22
C GLN A 114 2.30 -10.70 10.78
N ALA A 115 3.50 -10.14 10.81
CA ALA A 115 3.78 -8.82 10.27
C ALA A 115 3.43 -8.73 8.78
N THR A 116 2.89 -7.58 8.34
CA THR A 116 2.55 -7.34 6.95
C THR A 116 2.95 -5.95 6.47
N ASP A 117 3.27 -5.88 5.18
CA ASP A 117 3.50 -4.67 4.39
C ASP A 117 2.28 -4.32 3.51
N SER A 118 1.23 -5.14 3.56
CA SER A 118 0.11 -5.14 2.63
C SER A 118 -1.21 -4.96 3.34
N ALA A 119 -2.10 -4.16 2.77
CA ALA A 119 -3.46 -3.98 3.28
C ALA A 119 -4.48 -3.89 2.14
N ILE A 120 -5.75 -4.14 2.45
CA ILE A 120 -6.86 -3.99 1.52
C ILE A 120 -7.66 -2.75 1.94
N VAL A 121 -7.87 -1.85 0.99
CA VAL A 121 -8.78 -0.72 1.12
C VAL A 121 -10.18 -1.20 0.79
N HIS A 122 -11.07 -1.13 1.78
CA HIS A 122 -12.48 -1.44 1.64
C HIS A 122 -13.28 -0.15 1.46
N TYR A 123 -13.84 0.04 0.27
CA TYR A 123 -14.67 1.19 -0.05
C TYR A 123 -16.14 0.94 0.23
N SER A 124 -16.84 1.96 0.71
CA SER A 124 -18.29 1.90 0.97
C SER A 124 -18.91 3.29 0.94
N ARG A 125 -20.25 3.35 0.90
CA ARG A 125 -21.01 4.62 0.93
C ARG A 125 -20.66 5.51 2.14
N THR A 126 -20.23 4.93 3.25
CA THR A 126 -19.89 5.65 4.48
C THR A 126 -18.40 5.95 4.63
N GLY A 127 -17.60 5.67 3.60
CA GLY A 127 -16.15 5.87 3.65
C GLY A 127 -15.35 4.62 3.33
N TYR A 128 -14.04 4.76 3.49
CA TYR A 128 -13.07 3.67 3.43
C TYR A 128 -12.64 3.22 4.83
N HIS A 129 -12.17 1.98 4.90
CA HIS A 129 -11.31 1.51 5.99
C HIS A 129 -10.24 0.61 5.40
N ILE A 130 -9.11 0.52 6.10
CA ILE A 130 -7.94 -0.24 5.66
C ILE A 130 -7.75 -1.41 6.61
N VAL A 131 -7.71 -2.61 6.03
CA VAL A 131 -7.57 -3.88 6.75
C VAL A 131 -6.21 -4.46 6.38
N PRO A 132 -5.32 -4.75 7.35
CA PRO A 132 -4.09 -5.49 7.07
C PRO A 132 -4.41 -6.81 6.37
N SER A 133 -3.56 -7.22 5.45
CA SER A 133 -3.80 -8.38 4.60
C SER A 133 -2.53 -9.20 4.40
N ASN A 134 -2.67 -10.47 4.00
CA ASN A 134 -1.50 -11.32 3.77
C ASN A 134 -0.48 -10.62 2.86
N PRO A 135 0.83 -10.73 3.16
CA PRO A 135 1.88 -10.06 2.41
C PRO A 135 1.85 -10.48 0.93
N SER A 136 2.14 -9.53 0.03
CA SER A 136 1.92 -9.67 -1.42
C SER A 136 2.93 -10.55 -2.17
N GLY A 137 3.68 -11.43 -1.48
CA GLY A 137 4.48 -12.46 -2.16
C GLY A 137 5.99 -12.47 -1.89
N ASN A 138 6.46 -12.01 -0.73
CA ASN A 138 7.73 -12.48 -0.20
C ASN A 138 7.57 -12.68 1.30
N PRO A 139 7.82 -13.87 1.87
CA PRO A 139 7.97 -14.00 3.32
C PRO A 139 9.29 -13.30 3.70
N MET A 140 9.29 -11.96 3.69
CA MET A 140 10.25 -11.20 4.45
C MET A 140 9.94 -11.56 5.90
N PHE A 141 10.68 -12.54 6.39
CA PHE A 141 10.72 -12.95 7.77
C PHE A 141 11.15 -11.71 8.55
N PHE A 142 10.19 -10.92 9.02
CA PHE A 142 10.47 -9.86 9.98
C PHE A 142 10.64 -10.57 11.32
N PRO A 143 11.86 -10.71 11.87
CA PRO A 143 11.99 -11.16 13.25
C PRO A 143 11.22 -10.15 14.10
N VAL A 144 10.21 -10.65 14.80
CA VAL A 144 9.55 -9.89 15.87
C VAL A 144 10.62 -9.69 16.95
N PRO A 145 10.92 -8.46 17.39
CA PRO A 145 11.88 -8.23 18.47
C PRO A 145 11.38 -8.80 19.80
#